data_AF-A0A2E4N340-F1
#
_entry.id   AF-A0A2E4N340-F1
#
_cell.length_a   1.000
_cell.length_b   1.000
_cell.length_c   1.000
_cell.angle_alpha   90.00
_cell.angle_beta   90.00
_cell.angle_gamma   90.00
#
_symmetry.space_group_name_H-M   'P 1'
#
loop_
_entity.id
_entity.type
_entity.pdbx_description
1 polymer ?
#
loop_
_entity_poly.entity_id
_entity_poly.type
_entity_poly.pdbx_seq_one_letter_code
_entity_poly.pdbx_strand_id
1 'polypeptide(L)'
;MRHFGRPLVESVFDFGRGGKQPSHPFLLDWLAVELMEPSFGLSQNHKASPWQMKHIHRLIVTSNTYRTSSRTGAAPENARRDPDNSIYWKRTSRRLDAEIIRDSMLSVSGQLDATFGGQELDPTQEATSKRRSLYFAVYPEGGGMMRFLTLFDAPDPCDCYRRSESLVPQQALGMSNSVLAVNAGRSLTKKLVEANPKGPEFIVAAFETILSRPPTSEESAACASFLSRQRTLFEETGLPAKPTAPLAPASTDARLRAREGLVRVLLNHHEFVTIP
;
A
#
# COMPACT_ATOMS: atom_id res chain seq x y z
N MET A 1 -7.21 1.04 14.78
CA MET A 1 -6.92 1.28 13.34
C MET A 1 -5.62 0.66 12.88
N ARG A 2 -4.45 1.04 13.42
CA ARG A 2 -3.16 0.56 12.89
C ARG A 2 -2.95 -0.98 12.92
N HIS A 3 -3.57 -1.67 13.88
CA HIS A 3 -3.47 -3.13 13.99
C HIS A 3 -4.57 -3.86 13.21
N PHE A 4 -5.84 -3.62 13.55
CA PHE A 4 -6.99 -4.36 13.01
C PHE A 4 -7.86 -3.56 12.01
N GLY A 5 -7.41 -2.41 11.52
CA GLY A 5 -8.16 -1.53 10.61
C GLY A 5 -9.29 -0.74 11.27
N ARG A 6 -9.94 -1.29 12.30
CA ARG A 6 -11.00 -0.63 13.07
C ARG A 6 -10.53 -0.27 14.49
N PRO A 7 -11.08 0.80 15.11
CA PRO A 7 -10.85 1.08 16.52
C PRO A 7 -11.76 0.22 17.41
N LEU A 8 -11.35 -0.04 18.65
CA LEU A 8 -12.21 -0.75 19.62
C LEU A 8 -13.39 0.10 20.07
N VAL A 9 -13.20 1.42 20.14
CA VAL A 9 -14.22 2.45 20.37
C VAL A 9 -14.38 3.24 19.09
N GLU A 10 -15.59 3.27 18.53
CA GLU A 10 -15.83 3.90 17.23
C GLU A 10 -15.68 5.44 17.30
N SER A 11 -16.10 6.06 18.39
CA SER A 11 -15.95 7.50 18.66
C SER A 11 -14.55 7.83 19.18
N VAL A 12 -13.56 7.83 18.29
CA VAL A 12 -12.16 8.13 18.65
C VAL A 12 -11.92 9.56 19.15
N PHE A 13 -12.87 10.47 18.92
CA PHE A 13 -12.81 11.88 19.31
C PHE A 13 -13.67 12.20 20.54
N ASP A 14 -14.51 11.27 21.01
CA ASP A 14 -15.36 11.46 22.19
C ASP A 14 -15.42 10.16 23.01
N PHE A 15 -14.74 10.19 24.15
CA PHE A 15 -14.74 9.12 25.16
C PHE A 15 -15.64 9.46 26.36
N GLY A 16 -16.42 10.53 26.28
CA GLY A 16 -17.38 10.94 27.29
C GLY A 16 -18.69 10.16 27.22
N ARG A 17 -19.71 10.64 27.97
CA ARG A 17 -21.03 10.00 28.04
C ARG A 17 -21.81 9.98 26.71
N GLY A 18 -21.45 10.86 25.77
CA GLY A 18 -22.02 10.91 24.41
C GLY A 18 -21.33 9.98 23.41
N GLY A 19 -20.18 9.39 23.78
CA GLY A 19 -19.43 8.46 22.96
C GLY A 19 -20.10 7.10 22.78
N LYS A 20 -19.71 6.39 21.73
CA LYS A 20 -20.16 5.00 21.51
C LYS A 20 -19.44 4.06 22.47
N GLN A 21 -20.12 3.00 22.91
CA GLN A 21 -19.49 1.98 23.74
C GLN A 21 -18.41 1.20 22.97
N PRO A 22 -17.37 0.70 23.66
CA PRO A 22 -16.39 -0.19 23.04
C PRO A 22 -17.06 -1.46 22.52
N SER A 23 -16.60 -1.94 21.36
CA SER A 23 -16.99 -3.25 20.81
C SER A 23 -16.64 -4.41 21.75
N HIS A 24 -15.52 -4.31 22.46
CA HIS A 24 -15.00 -5.32 23.38
C HIS A 24 -14.58 -4.66 24.70
N PRO A 25 -15.53 -4.32 25.59
CA PRO A 25 -15.24 -3.55 26.80
C PRO A 25 -14.28 -4.29 27.74
N PHE A 26 -14.53 -5.58 28.01
CA PHE A 26 -13.66 -6.38 28.88
C PHE A 26 -12.23 -6.53 28.35
N LEU A 27 -12.05 -6.58 27.02
CA LEU A 27 -10.71 -6.62 26.42
C LEU A 27 -9.99 -5.28 26.62
N LEU A 28 -10.71 -4.16 26.47
CA LEU A 28 -10.15 -2.83 26.67
C LEU A 28 -9.72 -2.63 28.13
N ASP A 29 -10.58 -3.03 29.07
CA ASP A 29 -10.27 -2.98 30.51
C ASP A 29 -9.05 -3.84 30.85
N TRP A 30 -9.00 -5.06 30.31
CA TRP A 30 -7.84 -5.94 30.50
C TRP A 30 -6.55 -5.34 29.94
N LEU A 31 -6.59 -4.75 28.73
CA LEU A 31 -5.44 -4.07 28.14
C LEU A 31 -5.00 -2.85 28.94
N ALA A 32 -5.93 -2.13 29.57
CA ALA A 32 -5.61 -1.01 30.44
C ALA A 32 -4.90 -1.46 31.72
N VAL A 33 -5.40 -2.53 32.36
CA VAL A 33 -4.75 -3.14 33.53
C VAL A 33 -3.36 -3.66 33.15
N GLU A 34 -3.23 -4.38 32.04
CA GLU A 34 -1.95 -4.92 31.57
C GLU A 34 -0.94 -3.81 31.19
N LEU A 35 -1.42 -2.63 30.76
CA LEU A 35 -0.55 -1.49 30.52
C LEU A 35 -0.01 -0.92 31.84
N MET A 36 -0.83 -0.87 32.88
CA MET A 36 -0.43 -0.36 34.20
C MET A 36 0.44 -1.36 34.97
N GLU A 37 0.05 -2.62 34.95
CA GLU A 37 0.62 -3.71 35.73
C GLU A 37 0.87 -4.90 34.81
N PRO A 38 1.97 -4.88 34.02
CA PRO A 38 2.23 -5.93 33.05
C PRO A 38 2.45 -7.26 33.76
N SER A 39 1.72 -8.27 33.32
CA SER A 39 1.64 -9.59 33.95
C SER A 39 1.77 -10.73 32.92
N PHE A 40 1.35 -10.49 31.68
CA PHE A 40 1.14 -11.53 30.68
C PHE A 40 2.35 -11.69 29.75
N GLY A 41 2.72 -12.95 29.47
CA GLY A 41 3.76 -13.27 28.49
C GLY A 41 5.16 -12.73 28.85
N LEU A 42 5.37 -12.40 30.12
CA LEU A 42 6.68 -12.02 30.64
C LEU A 42 7.55 -13.29 30.79
N SER A 43 8.80 -13.17 30.35
CA SER A 43 9.81 -14.22 30.44
C SER A 43 11.08 -13.60 31.00
N GLN A 44 12.08 -14.41 31.38
CA GLN A 44 13.36 -13.87 31.84
C GLN A 44 13.97 -12.87 30.83
N ASN A 45 13.72 -13.08 29.53
CA ASN A 45 14.19 -12.23 28.44
C ASN A 45 13.19 -11.13 28.01
N HIS A 46 11.95 -11.16 28.49
CA HIS A 46 10.93 -10.17 28.18
C HIS A 46 10.35 -9.62 29.48
N LYS A 47 10.95 -8.55 29.97
CA LYS A 47 10.43 -7.73 31.05
C LYS A 47 9.71 -6.53 30.46
N ALA A 48 8.56 -6.20 31.00
CA ALA A 48 7.86 -4.97 30.68
C ALA A 48 7.72 -4.13 31.93
N SER A 49 7.96 -2.83 31.78
CA SER A 49 7.70 -1.86 32.83
C SER A 49 6.24 -1.38 32.74
N PRO A 50 5.66 -0.92 33.87
CA PRO A 50 4.42 -0.15 33.85
C PRO A 50 4.44 0.95 32.78
N TRP A 51 3.31 1.14 32.11
CA TRP A 51 3.05 2.16 31.09
C TRP A 51 3.87 2.01 29.79
N GLN A 52 4.39 0.81 29.51
CA GLN A 52 5.19 0.56 28.32
C GLN A 52 4.35 0.14 27.10
N MET A 53 4.09 1.09 26.19
CA MET A 53 3.31 0.84 24.96
C MET A 53 3.87 -0.27 24.06
N LYS A 54 5.20 -0.45 24.03
CA LYS A 54 5.84 -1.52 23.24
C LYS A 54 5.37 -2.91 23.66
N HIS A 55 5.09 -3.12 24.95
CA HIS A 55 4.57 -4.38 25.46
C HIS A 55 3.16 -4.66 24.91
N ILE A 56 2.25 -3.69 25.01
CA ILE A 56 0.88 -3.79 24.47
C ILE A 56 0.88 -4.04 22.97
N HIS A 57 1.71 -3.32 22.21
CA HIS A 57 1.85 -3.57 20.78
C HIS A 57 2.31 -4.99 20.48
N ARG A 58 3.29 -5.51 21.24
CA ARG A 58 3.75 -6.89 21.10
C ARG A 58 2.61 -7.87 21.35
N LEU A 59 1.87 -7.74 22.45
CA LEU A 59 0.73 -8.60 22.78
C LEU A 59 -0.28 -8.65 21.63
N ILE A 60 -0.66 -7.49 21.11
CA ILE A 60 -1.62 -7.38 20.00
C ILE A 60 -1.08 -8.11 18.76
N VAL A 61 0.15 -7.81 18.31
CA VAL A 61 0.67 -8.38 17.05
C VAL A 61 1.02 -9.87 17.17
N THR A 62 1.24 -10.37 18.38
CA THR A 62 1.48 -11.80 18.64
C THR A 62 0.20 -12.59 18.96
N SER A 63 -0.94 -11.92 19.13
CA SER A 63 -2.22 -12.58 19.41
C SER A 63 -2.66 -13.50 18.27
N ASN A 64 -3.43 -14.53 18.59
CA ASN A 64 -4.00 -15.42 17.57
C ASN A 64 -4.86 -14.62 16.57
N THR A 65 -5.69 -13.71 17.08
CA THR A 65 -6.58 -12.84 16.29
C THR A 65 -5.81 -12.00 15.26
N TYR A 66 -4.65 -11.44 15.61
CA TYR A 66 -3.85 -10.66 14.66
C TYR A 66 -3.19 -11.52 13.58
N ARG A 67 -2.85 -12.77 13.93
CA ARG A 67 -2.17 -13.73 13.04
C ARG A 67 -3.13 -14.54 12.17
N THR A 68 -4.44 -14.37 12.33
CA THR A 68 -5.46 -15.03 11.49
C THR A 68 -5.31 -14.62 10.02
N SER A 69 -5.69 -15.51 9.10
CA SER A 69 -5.72 -15.23 7.67
C SER A 69 -6.89 -14.32 7.27
N SER A 70 -6.76 -13.59 6.17
CA SER A 70 -7.86 -12.85 5.52
C SER A 70 -8.69 -13.69 4.55
N ARG A 71 -8.32 -14.96 4.33
CA ARG A 71 -9.04 -15.87 3.42
C ARG A 71 -10.43 -16.19 3.97
N THR A 72 -11.46 -15.69 3.29
CA THR A 72 -12.87 -15.91 3.65
C THR A 72 -13.34 -17.35 3.43
N GLY A 73 -12.74 -18.07 2.48
CA GLY A 73 -13.12 -19.45 2.14
C GLY A 73 -12.91 -20.48 3.25
N ALA A 74 -12.19 -20.14 4.32
CA ALA A 74 -11.92 -21.06 5.43
C ALA A 74 -13.10 -21.19 6.43
N ALA A 75 -14.07 -20.28 6.41
CA ALA A 75 -15.19 -20.28 7.37
C ALA A 75 -16.46 -19.61 6.80
N PRO A 76 -17.17 -20.26 5.85
CA PRO A 76 -18.36 -19.68 5.22
C PRO A 76 -19.50 -19.41 6.22
N GLU A 77 -19.57 -20.18 7.31
CA GLU A 77 -20.56 -19.98 8.36
C GLU A 77 -20.31 -18.68 9.15
N ASN A 78 -19.04 -18.35 9.44
CA ASN A 78 -18.69 -17.10 10.11
C ASN A 78 -19.00 -15.89 9.23
N ALA A 79 -18.82 -16.00 7.90
CA ALA A 79 -19.18 -14.95 6.96
C ALA A 79 -20.69 -14.67 6.93
N ARG A 80 -21.54 -15.66 7.23
CA ARG A 80 -22.99 -15.48 7.35
C ARG A 80 -23.40 -14.90 8.70
N ARG A 81 -22.75 -15.32 9.79
CA ARG A 81 -23.07 -14.90 11.16
C ARG A 81 -22.54 -13.51 11.52
N ASP A 82 -21.34 -13.17 11.04
CA ASP A 82 -20.69 -11.87 11.26
C ASP A 82 -20.10 -11.33 9.95
N PRO A 83 -20.96 -10.82 9.04
CA PRO A 83 -20.54 -10.27 7.76
C PRO A 83 -19.57 -9.08 7.92
N ASP A 84 -19.79 -8.28 8.97
CA ASP A 84 -19.00 -7.09 9.27
C ASP A 84 -17.65 -7.40 9.92
N ASN A 85 -17.35 -8.67 10.24
CA ASN A 85 -16.14 -9.07 10.96
C ASN A 85 -15.95 -8.30 12.28
N SER A 86 -17.04 -8.05 12.99
CA SER A 86 -17.07 -7.35 14.28
C SER A 86 -16.31 -8.11 15.37
N ILE A 87 -16.28 -9.45 15.33
CA ILE A 87 -15.57 -10.30 16.29
C ILE A 87 -14.16 -10.69 15.83
N TYR A 88 -13.66 -10.10 14.74
CA TYR A 88 -12.32 -10.32 14.19
C TYR A 88 -11.98 -11.81 13.91
N TRP A 89 -12.94 -12.56 13.38
CA TRP A 89 -12.74 -13.98 13.02
C TRP A 89 -11.82 -14.17 11.80
N LYS A 90 -11.58 -13.12 11.02
CA LYS A 90 -10.56 -13.06 9.96
C LYS A 90 -9.77 -11.76 10.02
N ARG A 91 -8.64 -11.71 9.34
CA ARG A 91 -7.94 -10.45 9.07
C ARG A 91 -8.70 -9.65 8.00
N THR A 92 -8.88 -8.37 8.25
CA THR A 92 -9.49 -7.45 7.28
C THR A 92 -8.40 -6.86 6.41
N SER A 93 -8.50 -7.06 5.10
CA SER A 93 -7.63 -6.38 4.14
C SER A 93 -7.80 -4.87 4.28
N ARG A 94 -6.69 -4.14 4.33
CA ARG A 94 -6.67 -2.69 4.48
C ARG A 94 -5.95 -2.03 3.33
N ARG A 95 -6.37 -0.83 2.95
CA ARG A 95 -5.66 -0.08 1.92
C ARG A 95 -4.36 0.47 2.50
N LEU A 96 -3.35 0.60 1.64
CA LEU A 96 -2.12 1.29 1.97
C LEU A 96 -2.37 2.80 2.08
N ASP A 97 -1.69 3.42 3.04
CA ASP A 97 -1.65 4.87 3.16
C ASP A 97 -1.02 5.51 1.92
N ALA A 98 -1.43 6.73 1.58
CA ALA A 98 -0.95 7.47 0.41
C ALA A 98 0.59 7.52 0.31
N GLU A 99 1.25 7.80 1.44
CA GLU A 99 2.71 7.89 1.52
C GLU A 99 3.37 6.55 1.23
N ILE A 100 2.79 5.45 1.72
CA ILE A 100 3.31 4.10 1.49
C ILE A 100 3.13 3.71 0.03
N ILE A 101 2.01 4.05 -0.62
CA ILE A 101 1.79 3.76 -2.04
C ILE A 101 2.87 4.45 -2.90
N ARG A 102 3.11 5.74 -2.65
CA ARG A 102 4.16 6.50 -3.35
C ARG A 102 5.56 5.92 -3.10
N ASP A 103 5.91 5.71 -1.83
CA ASP A 103 7.23 5.20 -1.46
C ASP A 103 7.45 3.76 -1.97
N SER A 104 6.40 2.93 -2.04
CA SER A 104 6.47 1.57 -2.58
C SER A 104 6.76 1.56 -4.07
N MET A 105 6.14 2.44 -4.87
CA MET A 105 6.48 2.56 -6.29
C MET A 105 7.94 2.95 -6.52
N LEU A 106 8.46 3.87 -5.71
CA LEU A 106 9.87 4.27 -5.76
C LEU A 106 10.80 3.14 -5.28
N SER A 107 10.38 2.39 -4.25
CA SER A 107 11.16 1.28 -3.68
C SER A 107 11.28 0.13 -4.67
N VAL A 108 10.15 -0.32 -5.24
CA VAL A 108 10.12 -1.46 -6.19
C VAL A 108 10.88 -1.10 -7.47
N SER A 109 10.77 0.14 -7.96
CA SER A 109 11.60 0.61 -9.08
C SER A 109 13.07 0.87 -8.71
N GLY A 110 13.42 0.75 -7.42
CA GLY A 110 14.73 1.04 -6.82
C GLY A 110 15.24 2.43 -7.14
N GLN A 111 14.34 3.40 -7.12
CA GLN A 111 14.61 4.83 -7.24
C GLN A 111 14.54 5.54 -5.88
N LEU A 112 13.95 4.91 -4.87
CA LEU A 112 13.73 5.51 -3.55
C LEU A 112 15.04 5.97 -2.91
N ASP A 113 15.09 7.25 -2.55
CA ASP A 113 16.14 7.80 -1.71
C ASP A 113 15.76 7.64 -0.23
N ALA A 114 16.49 6.76 0.46
CA ALA A 114 16.29 6.42 1.86
C ALA A 114 17.11 7.28 2.84
N THR A 115 17.78 8.34 2.36
CA THR A 115 18.60 9.23 3.20
C THR A 115 17.78 9.78 4.37
N PHE A 116 18.35 9.70 5.58
CA PHE A 116 17.68 10.14 6.80
C PHE A 116 17.91 11.63 7.07
N GLY A 117 16.86 12.34 7.50
CA GLY A 117 16.93 13.77 7.83
C GLY A 117 17.13 14.66 6.60
N GLY A 118 17.48 15.93 6.84
CA GLY A 118 17.66 16.97 5.81
C GLY A 118 16.49 17.95 5.74
N GLN A 119 16.57 18.91 4.82
CA GLN A 119 15.54 19.93 4.63
C GLN A 119 14.24 19.31 4.08
N GLU A 120 13.11 19.89 4.49
CA GLU A 120 11.82 19.59 3.90
C GLU A 120 11.78 19.93 2.40
N LEU A 121 10.98 19.20 1.65
CA LEU A 121 10.81 19.38 0.21
C LEU A 121 9.47 20.04 -0.09
N ASP A 122 9.47 20.90 -1.09
CA ASP A 122 8.25 21.52 -1.58
C ASP A 122 7.34 20.49 -2.28
N PRO A 123 6.01 20.49 -2.02
CA PRO A 123 5.05 19.61 -2.68
C PRO A 123 5.10 19.61 -4.21
N THR A 124 5.47 20.74 -4.83
CA THR A 124 5.60 20.86 -6.30
C THR A 124 6.68 19.94 -6.89
N GLN A 125 7.61 19.47 -6.06
CA GLN A 125 8.67 18.55 -6.47
C GLN A 125 8.22 17.08 -6.52
N GLU A 126 6.93 16.78 -6.34
CA GLU A 126 6.40 15.41 -6.29
C GLU A 126 6.79 14.55 -7.51
N ALA A 127 6.88 15.13 -8.71
CA ALA A 127 7.18 14.36 -9.92
C ALA A 127 8.68 14.06 -10.10
N THR A 128 9.55 14.85 -9.48
CA THR A 128 11.00 14.85 -9.72
C THR A 128 11.77 14.25 -8.56
N SER A 129 11.36 14.55 -7.33
CA SER A 129 12.05 14.07 -6.13
C SER A 129 11.73 12.61 -5.85
N LYS A 130 12.76 11.86 -5.50
CA LYS A 130 12.73 10.44 -5.16
C LYS A 130 12.82 10.19 -3.64
N ARG A 131 12.82 11.26 -2.85
CA ARG A 131 12.85 11.17 -1.38
C ARG A 131 11.53 10.62 -0.88
N ARG A 132 11.60 9.96 0.29
CA ARG A 132 10.42 9.45 1.00
C ARG A 132 9.39 10.56 1.19
N SER A 133 8.13 10.19 1.03
CA SER A 133 6.97 11.10 1.13
C SER A 133 6.91 11.86 2.46
N LEU A 134 7.49 11.27 3.52
CA LEU A 134 7.60 11.86 4.86
C LEU A 134 8.36 13.21 4.88
N TYR A 135 9.27 13.45 3.94
CA TYR A 135 10.10 14.66 3.93
C TYR A 135 9.48 15.83 3.16
N PHE A 136 8.26 15.68 2.63
CA PHE A 136 7.58 16.77 1.96
C PHE A 136 6.84 17.63 2.98
N ALA A 137 6.92 18.95 2.79
CA ALA A 137 6.14 19.90 3.57
C ALA A 137 4.65 19.67 3.33
N VAL A 138 3.86 19.93 4.37
CA VAL A 138 2.40 19.83 4.35
C VAL A 138 1.87 21.15 4.86
N TYR A 139 1.27 21.94 3.97
CA TYR A 139 0.60 23.18 4.33
C TYR A 139 -0.92 22.96 4.32
N PRO A 140 -1.67 23.48 5.32
CA PRO A 140 -3.13 23.35 5.38
C PRO A 140 -3.87 24.06 4.24
N GLU A 141 -3.20 24.99 3.56
CA GLU A 141 -3.76 25.78 2.47
C GLU A 141 -3.95 24.94 1.19
N GLY A 142 -4.88 25.35 0.34
CA GLY A 142 -5.13 24.68 -0.94
C GLY A 142 -3.88 24.65 -1.83
N GLY A 143 -3.44 23.44 -2.21
CA GLY A 143 -2.21 23.23 -2.98
C GLY A 143 -0.95 23.06 -2.12
N GLY A 144 -1.09 23.10 -0.79
CA GLY A 144 -0.03 22.88 0.19
C GLY A 144 0.42 21.43 0.36
N MET A 145 -0.14 20.50 -0.42
CA MET A 145 0.12 19.07 -0.35
C MET A 145 0.40 18.50 -1.74
N MET A 146 1.15 17.41 -1.77
CA MET A 146 1.36 16.64 -2.99
C MET A 146 0.01 16.17 -3.53
N ARG A 147 -0.30 16.55 -4.77
CA ARG A 147 -1.56 16.18 -5.45
C ARG A 147 -1.72 14.66 -5.53
N PHE A 148 -0.62 13.93 -5.70
CA PHE A 148 -0.66 12.47 -5.65
C PHE A 148 -1.14 11.98 -4.28
N LEU A 149 -0.63 12.52 -3.18
CA LEU A 149 -1.05 12.07 -1.85
C LEU A 149 -2.52 12.42 -1.57
N THR A 150 -2.95 13.63 -1.90
CA THR A 150 -4.34 14.06 -1.71
C THR A 150 -5.33 13.16 -2.47
N LEU A 151 -4.97 12.70 -3.67
CA LEU A 151 -5.79 11.75 -4.43
C LEU A 151 -6.02 10.44 -3.65
N PHE A 152 -5.05 10.02 -2.84
CA PHE A 152 -5.06 8.78 -2.07
C PHE A 152 -5.43 8.99 -0.58
N ASP A 153 -6.30 9.97 -0.30
CA ASP A 153 -6.83 10.23 1.04
C ASP A 153 -5.74 10.59 2.07
N ALA A 154 -4.76 11.41 1.66
CA ALA A 154 -3.77 11.96 2.59
C ALA A 154 -4.43 12.64 3.81
N PRO A 155 -3.84 12.51 5.01
CA PRO A 155 -4.42 13.11 6.21
C PRO A 155 -4.39 14.62 6.15
N ASP A 156 -5.46 15.25 6.64
CA ASP A 156 -5.47 16.69 6.90
C ASP A 156 -4.64 17.00 8.15
N PRO A 157 -3.63 17.88 8.09
CA PRO A 157 -2.84 18.26 9.27
C PRO A 157 -3.67 18.91 10.39
N CYS A 158 -4.81 19.52 10.07
CA CYS A 158 -5.67 20.23 11.01
C CYS A 158 -6.73 19.34 11.65
N ASP A 159 -7.07 18.21 11.04
CA ASP A 159 -8.12 17.31 11.54
C ASP A 159 -7.84 15.84 11.20
N CYS A 160 -7.05 15.17 12.05
CA CYS A 160 -6.72 13.75 11.85
C CYS A 160 -6.82 12.91 13.13
N TYR A 161 -8.04 12.70 13.61
CA TYR A 161 -8.32 11.64 14.61
C TYR A 161 -8.33 10.24 13.99
N ARG A 162 -8.62 10.16 12.69
CA ARG A 162 -8.72 8.94 11.88
C ARG A 162 -8.27 9.22 10.45
N ARG A 163 -7.56 8.26 9.84
CA ARG A 163 -7.34 8.26 8.39
C ARG A 163 -8.56 7.64 7.70
N SER A 164 -9.10 8.34 6.70
CA SER A 164 -10.13 7.82 5.79
C SER A 164 -9.48 7.04 4.67
N GLU A 165 -10.17 6.02 4.19
CA GLU A 165 -9.78 5.25 3.01
C GLU A 165 -10.98 5.23 2.06
N SER A 166 -10.80 5.80 0.86
CA SER A 166 -11.81 5.77 -0.20
C SER A 166 -11.46 4.68 -1.22
N LEU A 167 -12.43 4.12 -1.94
CA LEU A 167 -12.22 3.19 -3.05
C LEU A 167 -12.89 3.76 -4.31
N VAL A 168 -12.28 4.79 -4.90
CA VAL A 168 -12.87 5.50 -6.04
C VAL A 168 -12.13 5.21 -7.35
N PRO A 169 -12.83 5.02 -8.49
CA PRO A 169 -12.20 4.78 -9.78
C PRO A 169 -11.21 5.86 -10.21
N GLN A 170 -11.43 7.11 -9.78
CA GLN A 170 -10.50 8.22 -10.07
C GLN A 170 -9.08 7.97 -9.54
N GLN A 171 -8.94 7.23 -8.42
CA GLN A 171 -7.63 6.89 -7.86
C GLN A 171 -6.86 5.93 -8.77
N ALA A 172 -7.52 4.92 -9.32
CA ALA A 172 -6.89 3.99 -10.27
C ALA A 172 -6.50 4.69 -11.57
N LEU A 173 -7.36 5.59 -12.08
CA LEU A 173 -7.06 6.39 -13.26
C LEU A 173 -5.89 7.35 -13.01
N GLY A 174 -5.87 8.02 -11.86
CA GLY A 174 -4.80 8.94 -11.47
C GLY A 174 -3.47 8.21 -11.24
N MET A 175 -3.50 7.00 -10.66
CA MET A 175 -2.31 6.17 -10.52
C MET A 175 -1.74 5.80 -11.89
N SER A 176 -2.58 5.25 -12.77
CA SER A 176 -2.16 4.86 -14.11
C SER A 176 -1.54 6.04 -14.86
N ASN A 177 -2.15 7.22 -14.81
CA ASN A 177 -1.69 8.40 -15.56
C ASN A 177 -0.63 9.24 -14.85
N SER A 178 -0.25 8.88 -13.61
CA SER A 178 0.77 9.63 -12.88
C SER A 178 2.14 9.51 -13.53
N VAL A 179 2.90 10.61 -13.51
CA VAL A 179 4.32 10.61 -13.94
C VAL A 179 5.12 9.60 -13.11
N LEU A 180 4.79 9.48 -11.82
CA LEU A 180 5.41 8.55 -10.91
C LEU A 180 5.27 7.09 -11.35
N ALA A 181 4.04 6.62 -11.63
CA ALA A 181 3.81 5.23 -12.05
C ALA A 181 4.45 4.93 -13.41
N VAL A 182 4.43 5.90 -14.34
CA VAL A 182 5.07 5.72 -15.66
C VAL A 182 6.59 5.64 -15.52
N ASN A 183 7.22 6.51 -14.73
CA ASN A 183 8.67 6.53 -14.52
C ASN A 183 9.15 5.31 -13.73
N ALA A 184 8.41 4.93 -12.68
CA ALA A 184 8.66 3.73 -11.89
C ALA A 184 8.54 2.48 -12.77
N GLY A 185 7.48 2.37 -13.57
CA GLY A 185 7.26 1.22 -14.45
C GLY A 185 8.33 1.06 -15.52
N ARG A 186 8.79 2.15 -16.12
CA ARG A 186 9.91 2.14 -17.09
C ARG A 186 11.22 1.72 -16.45
N SER A 187 11.54 2.27 -15.28
CA SER A 187 12.79 1.97 -14.58
C SER A 187 12.81 0.53 -14.07
N LEU A 188 11.69 0.05 -13.55
CA LEU A 188 11.51 -1.32 -13.14
C LEU A 188 11.61 -2.29 -14.32
N THR A 189 10.99 -1.97 -15.46
CA THR A 189 11.08 -2.80 -16.67
C THR A 189 12.53 -2.96 -17.12
N LYS A 190 13.33 -1.88 -17.15
CA LYS A 190 14.75 -1.97 -17.50
C LYS A 190 15.51 -2.93 -16.59
N LYS A 191 15.35 -2.78 -15.27
CA LYS A 191 15.96 -3.67 -14.27
C LYS A 191 15.55 -5.14 -14.45
N LEU A 192 14.25 -5.39 -14.68
CA LEU A 192 13.74 -6.75 -14.86
C LEU A 192 14.22 -7.40 -16.15
N VAL A 193 14.37 -6.63 -17.23
CA VAL A 193 14.86 -7.16 -18.52
C VAL A 193 16.36 -7.44 -18.46
N GLU A 194 17.14 -6.60 -17.79
CA GLU A 194 18.57 -6.84 -17.53
C GLU A 194 18.79 -8.12 -16.72
N ALA A 195 17.93 -8.37 -15.73
CA ALA A 195 17.98 -9.59 -14.93
C ALA A 195 17.42 -10.84 -15.65
N ASN A 196 16.35 -10.68 -16.45
CA ASN A 196 15.62 -11.77 -17.09
C ASN A 196 15.28 -11.43 -18.56
N PRO A 197 16.17 -11.75 -19.52
CA PRO A 197 15.94 -11.42 -20.92
C PRO A 197 14.80 -12.24 -21.56
N LYS A 198 14.54 -13.46 -21.06
CA LYS A 198 13.54 -14.40 -21.61
C LYS A 198 12.11 -14.00 -21.24
N GLY A 199 11.19 -14.15 -22.20
CA GLY A 199 9.79 -13.71 -22.11
C GLY A 199 8.94 -14.26 -20.96
N PRO A 200 8.85 -15.59 -20.74
CA PRO A 200 7.97 -16.15 -19.70
C PRO A 200 8.52 -15.93 -18.29
N GLU A 201 9.85 -15.97 -18.12
CA GLU A 201 10.52 -15.68 -16.85
C GLU A 201 10.27 -14.23 -16.39
N PHE A 202 10.13 -13.29 -17.34
CA PHE A 202 9.81 -11.89 -17.04
C PHE A 202 8.46 -11.72 -16.34
N ILE A 203 7.42 -12.47 -16.72
CA ILE A 203 6.08 -12.35 -16.10
C ILE A 203 6.16 -12.76 -14.64
N VAL A 204 6.80 -13.90 -14.36
CA VAL A 204 6.99 -14.39 -12.98
C VAL A 204 7.78 -13.38 -12.16
N ALA A 205 8.92 -12.90 -12.68
CA ALA A 205 9.74 -11.91 -11.99
C ALA A 205 9.00 -10.59 -11.71
N ALA A 206 8.15 -10.13 -12.65
CA ALA A 206 7.35 -8.92 -12.46
C ALA A 206 6.29 -9.09 -11.35
N PHE A 207 5.61 -10.23 -11.30
CA PHE A 207 4.63 -10.55 -10.25
C PHE A 207 5.29 -10.66 -8.88
N GLU A 208 6.42 -11.38 -8.77
CA GLU A 208 7.14 -11.53 -7.51
C GLU A 208 7.69 -10.19 -7.01
N THR A 209 8.17 -9.33 -7.91
CA THR A 209 8.75 -8.03 -7.53
C THR A 209 7.68 -7.02 -7.11
N ILE A 210 6.52 -6.98 -7.79
CA ILE A 210 5.48 -5.96 -7.56
C ILE A 210 4.44 -6.44 -6.54
N LEU A 211 3.96 -7.68 -6.67
CA LEU A 211 2.87 -8.25 -5.88
C LEU A 211 3.35 -9.22 -4.80
N SER A 212 4.66 -9.51 -4.72
CA SER A 212 5.24 -10.43 -3.73
C SER A 212 4.62 -11.85 -3.76
N ARG A 213 4.12 -12.28 -4.92
CA ARG A 213 3.59 -13.63 -5.14
C ARG A 213 3.83 -14.09 -6.58
N PRO A 214 3.87 -15.41 -6.86
CA PRO A 214 3.86 -15.90 -8.22
C PRO A 214 2.50 -15.67 -8.90
N PRO A 215 2.46 -15.53 -10.24
CA PRO A 215 1.21 -15.47 -11.00
C PRO A 215 0.51 -16.83 -11.02
N THR A 216 -0.82 -16.84 -11.09
CA THR A 216 -1.57 -18.06 -11.39
C THR A 216 -1.46 -18.44 -12.87
N SER A 217 -1.86 -19.66 -13.24
CA SER A 217 -1.85 -20.11 -14.64
C SER A 217 -2.72 -19.24 -15.54
N GLU A 218 -3.88 -18.79 -15.04
CA GLU A 218 -4.80 -17.90 -15.77
C GLU A 218 -4.19 -16.50 -15.95
N GLU A 219 -3.60 -15.94 -14.89
CA GLU A 219 -2.94 -14.62 -14.93
C GLU A 219 -1.74 -14.64 -15.88
N SER A 220 -0.93 -15.69 -15.85
CA SER A 220 0.21 -15.84 -16.75
C SER A 220 -0.22 -15.94 -18.21
N ALA A 221 -1.30 -16.67 -18.51
CA ALA A 221 -1.86 -16.76 -19.86
C ALA A 221 -2.42 -15.41 -20.33
N ALA A 222 -3.13 -14.68 -19.47
CA ALA A 222 -3.65 -13.35 -19.78
C ALA A 222 -2.52 -12.34 -20.04
N CYS A 223 -1.45 -12.36 -19.24
CA CYS A 223 -0.27 -11.51 -19.42
C CYS A 223 0.46 -11.83 -20.73
N ALA A 224 0.62 -13.11 -21.06
CA ALA A 224 1.25 -13.52 -22.32
C ALA A 224 0.43 -13.06 -23.54
N SER A 225 -0.90 -13.22 -23.49
CA SER A 225 -1.82 -12.72 -24.53
C SER A 225 -1.75 -11.19 -24.66
N PHE A 226 -1.70 -10.47 -23.54
CA PHE A 226 -1.55 -9.01 -23.52
C PHE A 226 -0.23 -8.58 -24.18
N LEU A 227 0.90 -9.18 -23.83
CA LEU A 227 2.21 -8.85 -24.39
C LEU A 227 2.25 -9.09 -25.91
N SER A 228 1.70 -10.21 -26.39
CA SER A 228 1.61 -10.51 -27.81
C SER A 228 0.76 -9.48 -28.56
N ARG A 229 -0.44 -9.15 -28.05
CA ARG A 229 -1.34 -8.16 -28.67
C ARG A 229 -0.73 -6.76 -28.70
N GLN A 230 -0.13 -6.31 -27.60
CA GLN A 230 0.52 -5.00 -27.51
C GLN A 230 1.71 -4.88 -28.46
N ARG A 231 2.49 -5.97 -28.60
CA ARG A 231 3.60 -6.00 -29.54
C ARG A 231 3.11 -5.81 -30.98
N THR A 232 2.12 -6.59 -31.42
CA THR A 232 1.55 -6.46 -32.77
C THR A 232 1.00 -5.06 -33.01
N LEU A 233 0.27 -4.51 -32.03
CA LEU A 233 -0.25 -3.15 -32.12
C LEU A 233 0.86 -2.11 -32.34
N PHE A 234 1.94 -2.15 -31.56
CA PHE A 234 3.05 -1.21 -31.72
C PHE A 234 3.85 -1.39 -33.00
N GLU A 235 3.93 -2.62 -33.53
CA GLU A 235 4.53 -2.92 -34.83
C GLU A 235 3.66 -2.34 -35.98
N GLU A 236 2.33 -2.34 -35.85
CA GLU A 236 1.39 -1.86 -36.87
C GLU A 236 1.17 -0.33 -36.85
N THR A 237 0.90 0.27 -35.68
CA THR A 237 0.55 1.70 -35.57
C THR A 237 1.76 2.62 -35.48
N GLY A 238 2.96 2.06 -35.32
CA GLY A 238 4.15 2.80 -34.93
C GLY A 238 4.11 3.25 -33.46
N LEU A 239 5.26 3.66 -32.94
CA LEU A 239 5.42 4.09 -31.55
C LEU A 239 5.22 5.60 -31.44
N PRO A 240 4.26 6.11 -30.66
CA PRO A 240 4.11 7.55 -30.46
C PRO A 240 5.34 8.12 -29.74
N ALA A 241 5.99 9.12 -30.33
CA ALA A 241 7.21 9.73 -29.78
C ALA A 241 7.13 11.25 -29.63
N LYS A 242 6.87 11.69 -28.39
CA LYS A 242 7.78 12.56 -27.63
C LYS A 242 7.34 12.54 -26.16
N PRO A 243 8.22 12.19 -25.21
CA PRO A 243 7.90 12.41 -23.80
C PRO A 243 7.80 13.91 -23.56
N THR A 244 6.68 14.37 -23.00
CA THR A 244 6.63 15.68 -22.34
C THR A 244 7.31 15.49 -20.98
N ALA A 245 8.36 16.27 -20.70
CA ALA A 245 8.95 16.31 -19.37
C ALA A 245 7.83 16.58 -18.34
N PRO A 246 7.76 15.85 -17.21
CA PRO A 246 8.81 15.08 -16.54
C PRO A 246 8.80 13.56 -16.79
N LEU A 247 8.19 13.08 -17.87
CA LEU A 247 8.17 11.65 -18.20
C LEU A 247 9.53 11.18 -18.74
N ALA A 248 10.01 10.05 -18.25
CA ALA A 248 11.18 9.35 -18.80
C ALA A 248 10.97 9.03 -20.29
N PRO A 249 12.01 8.84 -21.10
CA PRO A 249 11.82 8.40 -22.48
C PRO A 249 11.18 7.01 -22.54
N ALA A 250 10.22 6.84 -23.45
CA ALA A 250 9.67 5.55 -23.83
C ALA A 250 10.72 4.71 -24.55
N SER A 251 10.71 3.39 -24.36
CA SER A 251 11.49 2.50 -25.24
C SER A 251 11.00 2.57 -26.70
N THR A 252 11.96 2.53 -27.62
CA THR A 252 11.75 2.47 -29.08
C THR A 252 11.55 1.04 -29.59
N ASP A 253 11.78 0.03 -28.74
CA ASP A 253 11.48 -1.37 -29.08
C ASP A 253 10.04 -1.70 -28.65
N ALA A 254 9.23 -2.18 -29.61
CA ALA A 254 7.86 -2.62 -29.39
C ALA A 254 7.74 -3.68 -28.28
N ARG A 255 8.71 -4.59 -28.15
CA ARG A 255 8.72 -5.63 -27.11
C ARG A 255 8.93 -5.03 -25.72
N LEU A 256 9.91 -4.15 -25.58
CA LEU A 256 10.16 -3.45 -24.32
C LEU A 256 8.99 -2.54 -23.96
N ARG A 257 8.37 -1.88 -24.95
CA ARG A 257 7.20 -1.04 -24.72
C ARG A 257 5.99 -1.82 -24.21
N ALA A 258 5.74 -3.01 -24.74
CA ALA A 258 4.70 -3.91 -24.23
C ALA A 258 4.99 -4.32 -22.77
N ARG A 259 6.25 -4.59 -22.42
CA ARG A 259 6.67 -4.90 -21.04
C ARG A 259 6.49 -3.70 -20.09
N GLU A 260 6.82 -2.49 -20.51
CA GLU A 260 6.54 -1.25 -19.75
C GLU A 260 5.04 -1.11 -19.46
N GLY A 261 4.20 -1.42 -20.45
CA GLY A 261 2.74 -1.44 -20.31
C GLY A 261 2.27 -2.45 -19.28
N LEU A 262 2.80 -3.68 -19.32
CA LEU A 262 2.44 -4.73 -18.35
C LEU A 262 2.82 -4.32 -16.92
N VAL A 263 4.04 -3.82 -16.72
CA VAL A 263 4.48 -3.35 -15.40
C VAL A 263 3.59 -2.21 -14.88
N ARG A 264 3.21 -1.25 -15.75
CA ARG A 264 2.29 -0.18 -15.38
C ARG A 264 0.90 -0.71 -14.97
N VAL A 265 0.41 -1.76 -15.62
CA VAL A 265 -0.84 -2.43 -15.24
C VAL A 265 -0.72 -3.10 -13.88
N LEU A 266 0.40 -3.79 -13.60
CA LEU A 266 0.65 -4.43 -12.31
C LEU A 266 0.78 -3.44 -11.16
N LEU A 267 1.43 -2.28 -11.37
CA LEU A 267 1.44 -1.19 -10.39
C LEU A 267 0.05 -0.63 -10.12
N ASN A 268 -0.89 -0.77 -11.06
CA ASN A 268 -2.29 -0.38 -10.89
C ASN A 268 -3.19 -1.50 -10.36
N HIS A 269 -2.62 -2.67 -10.03
CA HIS A 269 -3.37 -3.80 -9.52
C HIS A 269 -3.83 -3.54 -8.09
N HIS A 270 -5.04 -3.98 -7.74
CA HIS A 270 -5.63 -3.75 -6.42
C HIS A 270 -4.79 -4.34 -5.27
N GLU A 271 -4.10 -5.46 -5.52
CA GLU A 271 -3.20 -6.07 -4.54
C GLU A 271 -1.95 -5.21 -4.27
N PHE A 272 -1.52 -4.37 -5.22
CA PHE A 272 -0.38 -3.48 -4.99
C PHE A 272 -0.68 -2.40 -3.94
N VAL A 273 -1.95 -1.99 -3.85
CA VAL A 273 -2.39 -0.93 -2.92
C VAL A 273 -3.06 -1.46 -1.65
N THR A 274 -3.08 -2.79 -1.44
CA THR A 274 -3.81 -3.42 -0.33
C THR A 274 -2.92 -4.37 0.46
N ILE A 275 -2.98 -4.30 1.78
CA ILE A 275 -2.35 -5.30 2.67
C ILE A 275 -3.43 -6.31 3.09
N PRO A 276 -3.21 -7.62 2.86
CA PRO A 276 -4.13 -8.67 3.29
C PRO A 276 -4.13 -8.94 4.81
#